data_AF-A0A431KNP8-F1
#
_entry.id   AF-A0A431KNP8-F1
#
_cell.length_a   1.000
_cell.length_b   1.000
_cell.length_c   1.000
_cell.angle_alpha   90.00
_cell.angle_beta   90.00
_cell.angle_gamma   90.00
#
_symmetry.space_group_name_H-M   'P 1'
#
loop_
_entity.id
_entity.type
_entity.pdbx_description
1 polymer ?
#
loop_
_entity_poly.entity_id
_entity_poly.type
_entity_poly.pdbx_seq_one_letter_code
_entity_poly.pdbx_strand_id
1 'polypeptide(L)'
;MFKTQHFECLDERLVVTAADAGQRIVKEINGLPAASEYARISGVSVEDLRPDAFAAVPVVVVINGSDYVRSIRSVNPDGSLTFYCAIEEGLVFRVARATDLLANVQQTFQDIR
;
A
#
# COMPACT_ATOMS: atom_id res chain seq x y z
N MET A 1 -9.20 19.36 21.69
CA MET A 1 -8.07 18.43 21.89
C MET A 1 -7.37 18.27 20.56
N PHE A 2 -6.13 18.73 20.46
CA PHE A 2 -5.31 18.60 19.26
C PHE A 2 -4.66 17.20 19.28
N LYS A 3 -5.00 16.34 18.31
CA LYS A 3 -4.23 15.13 18.03
C LYS A 3 -3.06 15.55 17.16
N THR A 4 -1.85 15.51 17.72
CA THR A 4 -0.61 15.67 16.96
C THR A 4 -0.39 14.39 16.17
N GLN A 5 -0.97 14.31 14.99
CA GLN A 5 -0.63 13.26 14.05
C GLN A 5 0.63 13.71 13.32
N HIS A 6 1.78 13.21 13.76
CA HIS A 6 3.03 13.35 13.02
C HIS A 6 2.91 12.47 11.76
N PHE A 7 2.33 13.05 10.71
CA PHE A 7 2.29 12.45 9.39
C PHE A 7 3.28 13.19 8.50
N GLU A 8 4.18 12.47 7.87
CA GLU A 8 4.68 12.87 6.55
C GLU A 8 4.02 11.94 5.53
N CYS A 9 2.71 12.12 5.34
CA CYS A 9 2.05 11.54 4.17
C CYS A 9 2.78 12.09 2.94
N LEU A 10 3.37 11.20 2.13
CA LEU A 10 3.72 11.59 0.77
C LEU A 10 2.41 12.00 0.10
N ASP A 11 2.34 13.22 -0.46
CA ASP A 11 1.15 13.75 -1.12
C ASP A 11 0.73 12.93 -2.37
N GLU A 12 1.56 11.97 -2.78
CA GLU A 12 1.32 11.12 -3.93
C GLU A 12 0.29 10.02 -3.64
N ARG A 13 -0.73 9.96 -4.50
CA ARG A 13 -1.77 8.93 -4.51
C ARG A 13 -1.42 7.88 -5.56
N LEU A 14 -1.60 6.61 -5.19
CA LEU A 14 -1.47 5.48 -6.11
C LEU A 14 -2.86 4.97 -6.47
N VAL A 15 -3.29 5.16 -7.70
CA VAL A 15 -4.60 4.72 -8.19
C VAL A 15 -4.44 3.39 -8.91
N VAL A 16 -5.16 2.36 -8.48
CA VAL A 16 -5.26 1.09 -9.22
C VAL A 16 -6.01 1.34 -10.52
N THR A 17 -5.32 1.26 -11.66
CA THR A 17 -5.93 1.49 -12.97
C THR A 17 -6.30 0.20 -13.70
N ALA A 18 -5.67 -0.93 -13.34
CA ALA A 18 -6.05 -2.24 -13.86
C ALA A 18 -5.80 -3.35 -12.81
N ALA A 19 -6.77 -4.25 -12.64
CA ALA A 19 -6.70 -5.32 -11.65
C ALA A 19 -7.49 -6.58 -12.03
N ASP A 20 -7.03 -7.72 -11.51
CA ASP A 20 -7.82 -8.96 -11.41
C ASP A 20 -8.21 -9.15 -9.93
N ALA A 21 -9.41 -8.69 -9.59
CA ALA A 21 -9.94 -8.78 -8.23
C ALA A 21 -10.10 -10.24 -7.75
N GLY A 22 -10.42 -11.17 -8.67
CA GLY A 22 -10.61 -12.59 -8.34
C GLY A 22 -9.31 -13.25 -7.88
N GLN A 23 -8.18 -12.88 -8.48
CA GLN A 23 -6.84 -13.36 -8.09
C GLN A 23 -6.10 -12.41 -7.15
N ARG A 24 -6.67 -11.26 -6.83
CA ARG A 24 -6.06 -10.18 -6.03
C ARG A 24 -4.76 -9.66 -6.64
N ILE A 25 -4.75 -9.52 -7.96
CA ILE A 25 -3.59 -9.05 -8.72
C ILE A 25 -3.84 -7.62 -9.18
N VAL A 26 -2.96 -6.70 -8.84
CA VAL A 26 -2.92 -5.35 -9.40
C VAL A 26 -1.92 -5.35 -10.55
N LYS A 27 -2.40 -5.05 -11.75
CA LYS A 27 -1.59 -5.03 -12.98
C LYS A 27 -1.00 -3.66 -13.21
N GLU A 28 -1.80 -2.62 -12.97
CA GLU A 28 -1.40 -1.24 -13.18
C GLU A 28 -1.75 -0.34 -12.01
N ILE A 29 -0.84 0.61 -11.77
CA ILE A 29 -1.02 1.71 -10.84
C ILE A 29 -0.67 3.00 -11.58
N ASN A 30 -1.54 4.01 -11.51
CA ASN A 30 -1.39 5.29 -12.22
C ASN A 30 -1.18 5.13 -13.74
N GLY A 31 -1.70 4.05 -14.35
CA GLY A 31 -1.50 3.73 -15.77
C GLY A 31 -0.13 3.16 -16.12
N LEU A 32 0.66 2.78 -15.13
CA LEU A 32 2.00 2.17 -15.28
C LEU A 32 2.02 0.77 -14.65
N PRO A 33 2.97 -0.11 -15.05
CA PRO A 33 3.14 -1.41 -14.41
C PRO A 33 3.23 -1.29 -12.89
N ALA A 34 2.43 -2.08 -12.17
CA ALA A 34 2.22 -1.93 -10.73
C ALA A 34 3.52 -1.98 -9.93
N ALA A 35 4.40 -2.92 -10.23
CA ALA A 35 5.69 -3.04 -9.55
C ALA A 35 6.59 -1.82 -9.79
N SER A 36 6.65 -1.33 -11.03
CA SER A 36 7.49 -0.18 -11.38
C SER A 36 7.03 1.10 -10.69
N GLU A 37 5.72 1.36 -10.69
CA GLU A 37 5.18 2.56 -10.05
C GLU A 37 5.29 2.48 -8.52
N TYR A 38 5.07 1.31 -7.94
CA TYR A 38 5.27 1.11 -6.51
C TYR A 38 6.75 1.26 -6.10
N ALA A 39 7.70 0.73 -6.89
CA ALA A 39 9.13 0.89 -6.68
C ALA A 39 9.54 2.36 -6.73
N ARG A 40 9.04 3.12 -7.72
CA ARG A 40 9.28 4.56 -7.88
C ARG A 40 8.90 5.34 -6.62
N ILE A 41 7.68 5.13 -6.11
CA ILE A 41 7.23 5.84 -4.90
C ILE A 41 7.96 5.36 -3.65
N SER A 42 8.27 4.07 -3.58
CA SER A 42 8.99 3.49 -2.45
C SER A 42 10.47 3.87 -2.43
N GLY A 43 10.99 4.49 -3.50
CA GLY A 43 12.39 4.89 -3.62
C GLY A 43 13.36 3.70 -3.71
N VAL A 44 12.88 2.56 -4.20
CA VAL A 44 13.68 1.33 -4.37
C VAL A 44 13.67 0.87 -5.82
N SER A 45 14.57 -0.03 -6.19
CA SER A 45 14.53 -0.68 -7.50
C SER A 45 13.44 -1.75 -7.56
N VAL A 46 12.97 -2.13 -8.75
CA VAL A 46 11.98 -3.21 -8.90
C VAL A 46 12.58 -4.54 -8.43
N GLU A 47 13.87 -4.73 -8.63
CA GLU A 47 14.66 -5.90 -8.24
C GLU A 47 14.80 -6.05 -6.71
N ASP A 48 14.60 -4.96 -5.98
CA ASP A 48 14.62 -4.91 -4.52
C ASP A 48 13.22 -5.03 -3.90
N LEU A 49 12.16 -5.16 -4.70
CA LEU A 49 10.80 -5.41 -4.23
C LEU A 49 10.67 -6.84 -3.68
N ARG A 50 11.03 -6.97 -2.41
CA ARG A 50 10.97 -8.21 -1.62
C ARG A 50 10.10 -7.98 -0.39
N PRO A 51 9.67 -9.05 0.32
CA PRO A 51 8.83 -8.91 1.51
C PRO A 51 9.31 -7.85 2.52
N ASP A 52 10.62 -7.77 2.74
CA ASP A 52 11.22 -6.78 3.66
C ASP A 52 11.04 -5.33 3.15
N ALA A 53 11.09 -5.10 1.84
CA ALA A 53 10.87 -3.79 1.24
C ALA A 53 9.39 -3.35 1.35
N PHE A 54 8.44 -4.29 1.20
CA PHE A 54 7.01 -3.99 1.39
C PHE A 54 6.67 -3.58 2.81
N ALA A 55 7.38 -4.12 3.80
CA ALA A 55 7.20 -3.75 5.20
C ALA A 55 7.72 -2.34 5.50
N ALA A 56 8.74 -1.87 4.78
CA ALA A 56 9.32 -0.54 4.96
C ALA A 56 8.45 0.58 4.37
N VAL A 57 7.72 0.30 3.28
CA VAL A 57 6.86 1.27 2.58
C VAL A 57 5.44 0.73 2.41
N PRO A 58 4.66 0.64 3.49
CA PRO A 58 3.29 0.16 3.43
C PRO A 58 2.37 1.08 2.60
N VAL A 59 1.46 0.47 1.85
CA VAL A 59 0.33 1.17 1.22
C VAL A 59 -0.90 1.11 2.10
N VAL A 60 -1.55 2.26 2.27
CA VAL A 60 -2.72 2.45 3.13
C VAL A 60 -3.92 2.87 2.29
N VAL A 61 -5.07 2.24 2.51
CA VAL A 61 -6.37 2.69 1.98
C VAL A 61 -7.17 3.29 3.12
N VAL A 62 -7.94 4.34 2.84
CA VAL A 62 -8.89 4.88 3.82
C VAL A 62 -10.31 4.51 3.42
N ILE A 63 -10.98 3.75 4.28
CA ILE A 63 -12.35 3.27 4.08
C ILE A 63 -13.18 3.73 5.28
N ASN A 64 -14.25 4.49 5.04
CA ASN A 64 -15.12 5.04 6.09
C ASN A 64 -14.38 5.81 7.21
N GLY A 65 -13.28 6.50 6.85
CA GLY A 65 -12.48 7.26 7.81
C GLY A 65 -11.48 6.44 8.63
N SER A 66 -11.38 5.13 8.38
CA SER A 66 -10.39 4.24 9.00
C SER A 66 -9.29 3.86 8.00
N ASP A 67 -8.06 3.79 8.49
CA ASP A 67 -6.88 3.44 7.71
C ASP A 67 -6.67 1.91 7.70
N TYR A 68 -6.51 1.33 6.52
CA TYR A 68 -6.26 -0.10 6.32
C TYR A 68 -4.97 -0.30 5.53
N VAL A 69 -4.01 -0.96 6.16
CA VAL A 69 -2.77 -1.37 5.50
C VAL A 69 -3.08 -2.48 4.51
N ARG A 70 -2.53 -2.39 3.29
CA ARG A 70 -2.55 -3.47 2.31
C ARG A 70 -1.17 -4.08 2.19
N SER A 71 -1.09 -5.39 2.36
CA SER A 71 0.17 -6.12 2.26
C SER A 71 0.30 -6.75 0.87
N ILE A 72 1.37 -6.40 0.18
CA ILE A 72 1.79 -7.05 -1.05
C ILE A 72 2.38 -8.41 -0.69
N ARG A 73 1.93 -9.45 -1.38
CA ARG A 73 2.40 -10.82 -1.26
C ARG A 73 3.61 -11.09 -2.12
N SER A 74 3.58 -10.67 -3.39
CA SER A 74 4.65 -10.94 -4.36
C SER A 74 4.63 -9.96 -5.52
N VAL A 75 5.81 -9.79 -6.13
CA VAL A 75 5.95 -9.30 -7.51
C VAL A 75 5.89 -10.50 -8.45
N ASN A 76 5.04 -10.41 -9.47
CA ASN A 76 4.92 -11.44 -10.50
C ASN A 76 5.91 -11.16 -11.66
N PRO A 77 6.27 -12.16 -12.48
CA PRO A 77 7.23 -11.98 -13.57
C PRO A 77 6.83 -10.93 -14.62
N ASP A 78 5.54 -10.65 -14.76
CA ASP A 78 4.99 -9.64 -15.67
C ASP A 78 4.97 -8.21 -15.08
N GLY A 79 5.48 -8.03 -13.85
CA GLY A 79 5.48 -6.75 -13.15
C GLY A 79 4.17 -6.42 -12.43
N SER A 80 3.21 -7.34 -12.38
CA SER A 80 2.01 -7.21 -11.54
C SER A 80 2.30 -7.54 -10.08
N LEU A 81 1.45 -7.02 -9.17
CA LEU A 81 1.58 -7.23 -7.72
C LEU A 81 0.41 -8.07 -7.21
N THR A 82 0.71 -9.15 -6.51
CA THR A 82 -0.31 -9.95 -5.81
C THR A 82 -0.48 -9.42 -4.39
N PHE A 83 -1.72 -9.23 -3.92
CA PHE A 83 -2.02 -8.75 -2.57
C PHE A 83 -2.64 -9.84 -1.69
N TYR A 84 -2.42 -9.74 -0.38
CA TYR A 84 -3.11 -10.61 0.59
C TYR A 84 -4.60 -10.25 0.75
N CYS A 85 -4.94 -8.97 0.58
CA CYS A 85 -6.27 -8.42 0.78
C CYS A 85 -7.06 -8.26 -0.54
N ALA A 86 -8.36 -7.98 -0.42
CA ALA A 86 -9.17 -7.58 -1.56
C ALA A 86 -8.62 -6.30 -2.20
N ILE A 87 -8.70 -6.25 -3.53
CA ILE A 87 -8.26 -5.15 -4.41
C ILE A 87 -9.32 -4.97 -5.50
N GLU A 88 -9.48 -3.75 -5.97
CA GLU A 88 -10.44 -3.38 -7.00
C GLU A 88 -9.84 -2.25 -7.86
N GLU A 89 -10.28 -2.14 -9.12
CA GLU A 89 -9.96 -1.00 -9.97
C GLU A 89 -10.56 0.29 -9.40
N GLY A 90 -9.84 1.40 -9.54
CA GLY A 90 -10.21 2.68 -8.93
C GLY A 90 -9.86 2.81 -7.45
N LEU A 91 -9.34 1.75 -6.81
CA LEU A 91 -8.85 1.83 -5.45
C LEU A 91 -7.67 2.80 -5.35
N VAL A 92 -7.72 3.72 -4.40
CA VAL A 92 -6.67 4.72 -4.18
C VAL A 92 -5.89 4.37 -2.91
N PHE A 93 -4.60 4.11 -3.07
CA PHE A 93 -3.67 4.00 -1.96
C PHE A 93 -3.01 5.34 -1.64
N ARG A 94 -2.70 5.53 -0.37
CA ARG A 94 -1.72 6.49 0.13
C ARG A 94 -0.47 5.72 0.54
N VAL A 95 0.70 6.31 0.35
CA VAL A 95 1.95 5.74 0.85
C VAL A 95 2.28 6.36 2.20
N ALA A 96 2.51 5.50 3.19
CA ALA A 96 2.97 5.89 4.52
C ALA A 96 4.37 5.31 4.77
N ARG A 97 5.20 5.98 5.56
CA ARG A 97 6.51 5.44 5.98
C ARG A 97 6.35 4.62 7.26
N ALA A 98 7.12 3.54 7.40
CA ALA A 98 6.97 2.56 8.48
C ALA A 98 7.09 3.13 9.92
N THR A 99 7.73 4.28 10.12
CA THR A 99 7.71 4.99 11.42
C THR A 99 6.30 5.32 11.90
N ASP A 100 5.35 5.45 10.97
CA ASP A 100 4.00 5.95 11.23
C ASP A 100 2.98 4.82 11.44
N LEU A 101 3.25 3.62 10.91
CA LEU A 101 2.34 2.47 11.04
C LEU A 101 2.43 1.76 12.38
N LEU A 102 3.61 1.67 12.99
CA LEU A 102 3.77 0.96 14.26
C LEU A 102 2.92 1.62 15.37
N ALA A 103 2.78 2.94 15.32
CA ALA A 103 1.90 3.70 16.21
C ALA A 103 0.40 3.37 16.00
N ASN A 104 -0.02 3.10 14.77
CA ASN A 104 -1.42 2.85 14.43
C ASN A 104 -1.83 1.38 14.61
N VAL A 105 -0.95 0.42 14.33
CA VAL A 105 -1.19 -1.02 14.58
C VAL A 105 -1.41 -1.27 16.09
N GLN A 106 -0.68 -0.59 16.96
CA GLN A 106 -0.93 -0.64 18.42
C GLN A 106 -2.32 -0.11 18.80
N GLN A 107 -2.83 0.89 18.08
CA GLN A 107 -4.15 1.46 18.31
C GLN A 107 -5.27 0.51 17.84
N THR A 108 -5.15 -0.07 16.64
CA THR A 108 -6.16 -0.98 16.07
C THR A 108 -6.29 -2.29 16.86
N PHE A 109 -5.20 -2.78 17.49
CA PHE A 109 -5.28 -3.94 18.38
C PHE A 109 -5.96 -3.66 19.72
N GLN A 110 -6.12 -2.40 20.13
CA GLN A 110 -6.85 -2.05 21.36
C GLN A 110 -8.37 -1.91 21.16
N ASP A 111 -8.82 -1.66 19.93
CA ASP A 111 -10.25 -1.55 19.58
C ASP A 111 -10.90 -2.90 19.20
N ILE A 112 -10.12 -4.00 19.25
CA ILE A 112 -10.66 -5.37 19.21
C ILE A 112 -10.70 -5.89 20.65
N ARG A 113 -11.72 -5.47 21.41
CA ARG A 113 -12.10 -6.10 22.67
C ARG A 113 -13.62 -6.25 22.78
#